data_AF-A0A966WZF6-F1
#
_entry.id   AF-A0A966WZF6-F1
#
_cell.length_a   1.000
_cell.length_b   1.000
_cell.length_c   1.000
_cell.angle_alpha   90.00
_cell.angle_beta   90.00
_cell.angle_gamma   90.00
#
_symmetry.space_group_name_H-M   'P 1'
#
loop_
_entity.id
_entity.type
_entity.pdbx_description
1 polymer ?
#
loop_
_entity_poly.entity_id
_entity_poly.type
_entity_poly.pdbx_seq_one_letter_code
_entity_poly.pdbx_strand_id
1 'polypeptide(L)' 'TGEPLIQRDDDKEETVRKRLQIYTDQTRPLVDYYSKWANEPASQGVKAPAYRKVSGSGSVEDITKAIFAALK' A
#
# COMPACT_ATOMS: atom_id res chain seq x y z
N THR A 1 -13.32 20.47 21.87
CA THR A 1 -14.64 20.11 22.43
C THR A 1 -14.53 19.61 23.86
N GLY A 2 -13.40 19.02 24.29
CA GLY A 2 -13.17 18.63 25.69
C GLY A 2 -13.90 17.35 26.10
N GLU A 3 -14.56 16.70 25.15
CA GLU A 3 -15.28 15.45 25.36
C GLU A 3 -14.29 14.29 25.55
N PRO A 4 -14.71 13.22 26.26
CA PRO A 4 -13.89 12.02 26.42
C PRO A 4 -13.53 11.39 25.07
N LEU A 5 -12.29 10.93 24.95
CA LEU A 5 -11.85 10.14 23.81
C LEU A 5 -12.42 8.72 23.89
N ILE A 6 -12.72 8.14 22.73
CA ILE A 6 -13.12 6.75 22.60
C ILE A 6 -12.18 6.04 21.62
N GLN A 7 -11.97 4.75 21.85
CA GLN A 7 -11.38 3.86 20.85
C GLN A 7 -12.52 3.21 20.07
N ARG A 8 -12.48 3.27 18.74
CA ARG A 8 -13.47 2.58 17.91
C ARG A 8 -13.26 1.08 18.02
N ASP A 9 -14.33 0.30 17.89
CA ASP A 9 -14.25 -1.16 18.00
C ASP A 9 -13.32 -1.80 16.96
N ASP A 10 -13.13 -1.15 15.81
CA ASP A 10 -12.27 -1.64 14.74
C ASP A 10 -10.79 -1.30 14.91
N ASP A 11 -10.47 -0.38 15.84
CA ASP A 11 -9.11 -0.03 16.24
C ASP A 11 -8.59 -0.94 17.38
N LYS A 12 -9.37 -1.94 17.82
CA LYS A 12 -8.92 -2.96 18.78
C LYS A 12 -7.81 -3.82 18.15
N GLU A 13 -6.81 -4.17 18.95
CA GLU A 13 -5.61 -4.89 18.47
C GLU A 13 -5.96 -6.17 17.71
N GLU A 14 -6.90 -6.97 18.22
CA GLU A 14 -7.35 -8.20 17.55
C GLU A 14 -7.91 -7.92 16.15
N THR A 15 -8.77 -6.91 16.02
CA THR A 15 -9.35 -6.50 14.74
C THR A 15 -8.26 -5.99 13.79
N VAL A 16 -7.32 -5.19 14.28
CA VAL A 16 -6.19 -4.67 13.49
C VAL A 16 -5.30 -5.81 13.00
N ARG A 17 -4.91 -6.76 13.87
CA ARG A 17 -4.11 -7.93 13.50
C ARG A 17 -4.82 -8.79 12.46
N LYS A 18 -6.12 -9.02 12.63
CA LYS A 18 -6.92 -9.79 11.66
C LYS A 18 -6.95 -9.12 10.29
N ARG A 19 -7.13 -7.79 10.25
CA ARG A 19 -7.09 -7.01 8.99
C ARG A 19 -5.71 -7.08 8.31
N LEU A 20 -4.62 -6.96 9.09
CA LEU A 20 -3.26 -7.09 8.57
C LEU A 20 -2.96 -8.49 8.01
N GLN A 21 -3.47 -9.54 8.66
CA GLN A 21 -3.36 -10.91 8.17
C GLN A 21 -4.08 -11.07 6.82
N ILE A 22 -5.34 -10.61 6.73
CA ILE A 22 -6.12 -10.66 5.48
C ILE A 22 -5.41 -9.90 4.35
N TYR A 23 -4.89 -8.71 4.63
CA TYR A 23 -4.08 -7.95 3.66
C TYR A 23 -2.87 -8.75 3.18
N THR A 24 -2.18 -9.43 4.08
CA THR A 24 -1.00 -10.25 3.74
C THR A 24 -1.40 -11.44 2.87
N ASP A 25 -2.53 -12.09 3.17
CA ASP A 25 -2.97 -13.29 2.45
C ASP A 25 -3.59 -12.97 1.08
N GLN A 26 -4.31 -11.86 0.96
CA GLN A 26 -5.11 -11.55 -0.23
C GLN A 26 -4.56 -10.41 -1.08
N THR A 27 -4.02 -9.36 -0.46
CA THR A 27 -3.54 -8.17 -1.17
C THR A 27 -2.07 -8.27 -1.55
N ARG A 28 -1.21 -8.85 -0.70
CA ARG A 28 0.22 -9.01 -0.99
C ARG A 28 0.50 -9.78 -2.30
N PRO A 29 -0.21 -10.88 -2.63
CA PRO A 29 0.02 -11.58 -3.90
C PRO A 29 -0.22 -10.70 -5.14
N LEU A 30 -1.19 -9.78 -5.08
CA LEU A 30 -1.43 -8.84 -6.18
C LEU A 30 -0.29 -7.82 -6.32
N VAL A 31 0.22 -7.31 -5.19
CA VAL A 31 1.39 -6.41 -5.19
C VAL A 31 2.61 -7.11 -5.79
N ASP A 32 2.85 -8.36 -5.39
CA ASP A 32 3.99 -9.15 -5.89
C ASP A 32 3.85 -9.45 -7.38
N TYR A 33 2.63 -9.78 -7.85
CA TYR A 33 2.34 -10.00 -9.26
C TYR A 33 2.70 -8.79 -10.12
N TYR A 34 2.19 -7.61 -9.78
CA TYR A 34 2.46 -6.39 -10.56
C TYR A 34 3.91 -5.92 -10.45
N SER A 35 4.55 -6.13 -9.29
CA SER A 35 5.97 -5.84 -9.12
C SER A 35 6.83 -6.72 -10.04
N LYS A 36 6.55 -8.03 -10.12
CA LYS A 36 7.24 -8.95 -11.02
C LYS A 36 7.01 -8.58 -12.49
N TRP A 37 5.75 -8.40 -12.89
CA TRP A 37 5.40 -8.08 -14.27
C TRP A 37 6.08 -6.80 -14.76
N ALA A 38 6.20 -5.77 -13.92
CA ALA A 38 6.90 -4.53 -14.27
C ALA A 38 8.41 -4.69 -14.48
N ASN A 39 9.03 -5.76 -13.97
CA ASN A 39 10.46 -6.05 -14.11
C ASN A 39 10.76 -7.12 -15.17
N GLU A 40 9.74 -7.75 -15.73
CA GLU A 40 9.89 -8.78 -16.76
C GLU A 40 9.74 -8.18 -18.18
N PRO A 41 10.36 -8.80 -19.20
CA PRO A 41 10.13 -8.43 -20.59
C PRO A 41 8.64 -8.50 -20.94
N ALA A 42 8.19 -7.64 -21.85
CA ALA A 42 6.80 -7.65 -22.29
C ALA A 42 6.39 -9.03 -22.79
N SER A 43 5.50 -9.69 -22.05
CA SER A 43 4.93 -10.97 -22.45
C SER A 43 3.73 -10.72 -23.35
N GLN A 44 3.67 -11.43 -24.48
CA GLN A 44 2.53 -11.41 -25.42
C GLN A 44 2.14 -10.04 -25.98
N GLY A 45 3.10 -9.11 -26.11
CA GLY A 45 2.86 -7.79 -26.71
C GLY A 45 2.11 -6.79 -25.83
N VAL A 46 1.75 -7.17 -24.60
CA VAL A 46 1.17 -6.24 -23.61
C VAL A 46 2.29 -5.69 -22.74
N LYS A 47 2.46 -4.35 -22.77
CA LYS A 47 3.42 -3.66 -21.91
C LYS A 47 2.91 -3.67 -20.47
N ALA A 48 3.78 -4.04 -19.53
CA ALA A 48 3.48 -4.00 -18.10
C ALA A 48 3.21 -2.55 -17.62
N PRO A 49 2.33 -2.36 -16.61
CA PRO A 49 2.16 -1.06 -15.98
C PRO A 49 3.44 -0.64 -15.24
N ALA A 50 3.63 0.68 -15.08
CA ALA A 50 4.70 1.19 -14.24
C ALA A 50 4.38 0.89 -12.75
N TYR A 51 5.20 0.06 -12.12
CA TYR A 51 5.12 -0.20 -10.68
C TYR A 51 5.99 0.80 -9.91
N ARG A 52 5.41 1.46 -8.90
CA ARG A 52 6.09 2.42 -8.02
C ARG A 52 5.82 2.09 -6.56
N LYS A 53 6.88 1.80 -5.80
CA LYS A 53 6.81 1.62 -4.35
C LYS A 53 7.25 2.89 -3.65
N VAL A 54 6.42 3.42 -2.76
CA VAL A 54 6.70 4.62 -1.97
C VAL A 54 6.62 4.29 -0.49
N SER A 55 7.53 4.82 0.33
CA SER A 55 7.45 4.65 1.78
C SER A 55 6.27 5.45 2.35
N GLY A 56 5.45 4.81 3.19
CA GLY A 56 4.33 5.45 3.89
C GLY A 56 4.69 6.03 5.26
N SER A 57 5.98 6.04 5.62
CA SER A 57 6.47 6.59 6.89
C SER A 57 7.03 8.00 6.70
N GLY A 58 6.59 8.96 7.51
CA GLY A 58 7.07 10.34 7.47
C GLY A 58 5.92 11.35 7.51
N SER A 59 6.22 12.60 7.17
CA SER A 59 5.20 13.64 7.01
C SER A 59 4.35 13.39 5.75
N VAL A 60 3.12 13.90 5.75
CA VAL A 60 2.23 13.81 4.58
C VAL A 60 2.84 14.55 3.40
N GLU A 61 3.51 15.67 3.65
CA GLU A 61 4.18 16.50 2.66
C GLU A 61 5.32 15.75 1.97
N ASP A 62 6.15 15.03 2.72
CA ASP A 62 7.27 14.27 2.18
C ASP A 62 6.79 13.07 1.35
N ILE A 63 5.77 12.36 1.85
CA ILE A 63 5.15 11.24 1.12
C ILE A 63 4.52 11.74 -0.18
N THR A 64 3.84 12.89 -0.16
CA THR A 64 3.24 13.51 -1.36
C THR A 64 4.30 13.83 -2.41
N LYS A 65 5.42 14.45 -2.01
CA LYS A 65 6.54 14.73 -2.91
C LYS A 65 7.13 13.45 -3.50
N ALA A 66 7.31 12.41 -2.69
CA ALA A 66 7.84 11.12 -3.14
C ALA A 66 6.93 10.45 -4.17
N ILE A 67 5.60 10.52 -3.99
CA ILE A 67 4.62 10.02 -4.98
C ILE A 67 4.77 10.79 -6.30
N PHE A 68 4.75 12.13 -6.27
CA PHE A 68 4.88 12.92 -7.50
C PHE A 68 6.23 12.70 -8.20
N ALA A 69 7.31 12.51 -7.45
CA ALA A 69 8.61 12.18 -8.03
C ALA A 69 8.61 10.81 -8.72
N ALA A 70 7.89 9.82 -8.17
CA ALA A 70 7.78 8.49 -8.76
C ALA A 70 6.89 8.42 -10.01
N LEU A 71 6.00 9.39 -10.23
CA LEU A 71 5.11 9.46 -11.40
C LEU A 71 5.76 10.10 -12.64
N LYS A 72 6.86 10.83 -12.45
CA LYS A 72 7.67 11.38 -13.55
C LYS A 72 8.49 10.29 -14.24
#